data_AF-A0A7Y5FJX1-F1
#
_entry.id   AF-A0A7Y5FJX1-F1
#
_cell.length_a   1.000
_cell.length_b   1.000
_cell.length_c   1.000
_cell.angle_alpha   90.00
_cell.angle_beta   90.00
_cell.angle_gamma   90.00
#
_symmetry.space_group_name_H-M   'P 1'
#
loop_
_entity.id
_entity.type
_entity.pdbx_description
1 polymer ?
#
loop_
_entity_poly.entity_id
_entity_poly.type
_entity_poly.pdbx_seq_one_letter_code
_entity_poly.pdbx_strand_id
1 'polypeptide(L)'
;MLRNAGWIVMAVLCACSPRQNTPAHPPAPPAPQRPALKAVISADYTKLTLGEQVLLEAGKDGFLSIHQVRYSPAQDYFLVIGCGYECNDNVGFLFAADGSGKRKFTARWDFILQTAAEWSADGKYVYYYRINSSGAEAPAGTPAPGWVQVEIKTGTKAPAATRVLKPAATYRVFNVASDDVLNVRVAAGAAAPIAGTLPATAAGVRVTGTGVTAGGSVWVPIRYGELAGWINQNFLCEE
;
A
#
# COMPACT_ATOMS: atom_id res chain seq x y z
N MET A 1 -88.80 45.36 -26.16
CA MET A 1 -87.66 45.18 -27.09
C MET A 1 -86.41 44.85 -26.29
N LEU A 2 -85.41 44.24 -26.92
CA LEU A 2 -84.50 43.23 -26.36
C LEU A 2 -83.48 43.70 -25.29
N ARG A 3 -83.22 42.75 -24.38
CA ARG A 3 -82.06 42.43 -23.53
C ARG A 3 -80.69 43.00 -23.95
N ASN A 4 -79.87 43.41 -22.98
CA ASN A 4 -78.63 42.68 -22.65
C ASN A 4 -78.00 43.10 -21.31
N ALA A 5 -77.67 42.10 -20.50
CA ALA A 5 -76.89 42.19 -19.27
C ALA A 5 -75.41 41.87 -19.59
N GLY A 6 -74.48 42.61 -18.98
CA GLY A 6 -73.04 42.37 -19.06
C GLY A 6 -72.41 42.60 -17.68
N TRP A 7 -71.82 41.55 -17.13
CA TRP A 7 -71.33 41.43 -15.76
C TRP A 7 -69.96 42.11 -15.59
N ILE A 8 -69.77 42.78 -14.45
CA ILE A 8 -68.46 43.28 -13.99
C ILE A 8 -67.76 42.16 -13.23
N VAL A 9 -66.62 41.70 -13.73
CA VAL A 9 -65.71 40.79 -13.01
C VAL A 9 -64.72 41.63 -12.22
N MET A 10 -64.84 41.64 -10.89
CA MET A 10 -63.81 42.15 -9.98
C MET A 10 -62.64 41.17 -9.93
N ALA A 11 -61.49 41.57 -10.46
CA ALA A 11 -60.23 40.87 -10.25
C ALA A 11 -59.67 41.24 -8.87
N VAL A 12 -59.67 40.28 -7.94
CA VAL A 12 -59.01 40.39 -6.64
C VAL A 12 -57.50 40.15 -6.85
N LEU A 13 -56.71 41.21 -6.75
CA LEU A 13 -55.25 41.13 -6.70
C LEU A 13 -54.83 40.56 -5.33
N CYS A 14 -54.46 39.28 -5.30
CA CYS A 14 -53.88 38.64 -4.12
C CYS A 14 -52.41 39.06 -4.02
N ALA A 15 -52.07 39.88 -3.02
CA ALA A 15 -50.70 40.31 -2.75
C ALA A 15 -49.88 39.16 -2.16
N CYS A 16 -49.03 38.52 -2.98
CA CYS A 16 -48.01 37.59 -2.49
C CYS A 16 -46.96 38.37 -1.68
N SER A 17 -46.87 38.09 -0.38
CA SER A 17 -45.79 38.59 0.47
C SER A 17 -44.44 37.95 0.07
N PRO A 18 -43.34 38.72 -0.01
CA PRO A 18 -42.02 38.17 -0.30
C PRO A 18 -41.55 37.26 0.84
N ARG A 19 -41.15 36.02 0.52
CA ARG A 19 -40.45 35.12 1.45
C ARG A 19 -39.15 35.79 1.89
N GLN A 20 -39.01 36.02 3.19
CA GLN A 20 -37.72 36.35 3.80
C GLN A 20 -36.79 35.13 3.67
N ASN A 21 -35.74 35.25 2.86
CA ASN A 21 -34.65 34.28 2.81
C ASN A 21 -33.84 34.37 4.11
N THR A 22 -34.07 33.45 5.04
CA THR A 22 -33.21 33.30 6.21
C THR A 22 -31.82 32.84 5.75
N PRO A 23 -30.72 33.51 6.14
CA PRO A 23 -29.37 33.05 5.84
C PRO A 23 -29.17 31.63 6.36
N ALA A 24 -28.69 30.72 5.50
CA ALA A 24 -28.35 29.37 5.91
C ALA A 24 -27.27 29.42 7.01
N HIS A 25 -27.55 28.79 8.14
CA HIS A 25 -26.57 28.65 9.21
C HIS A 25 -25.36 27.87 8.66
N PRO A 26 -24.11 28.31 8.89
CA PRO A 26 -22.95 27.56 8.45
C PRO A 26 -22.99 26.16 9.10
N PRO A 27 -22.65 25.09 8.35
CA PRO A 27 -22.64 23.75 8.91
C PRO A 27 -21.71 23.70 10.11
N ALA A 28 -22.19 23.06 11.18
CA ALA A 28 -21.38 22.86 12.38
C ALA A 28 -20.05 22.19 12.01
N PRO A 29 -18.92 22.63 12.59
CA PRO A 29 -17.64 21.99 12.34
C PRO A 29 -17.74 20.49 12.71
N PRO A 30 -17.15 19.60 11.91
CA PRO A 30 -17.18 18.17 12.19
C PRO A 30 -16.61 17.91 13.59
N ALA A 31 -17.28 17.04 14.35
CA ALA A 31 -16.82 16.67 15.68
C ALA A 31 -15.38 16.13 15.62
N PRO A 32 -14.54 16.42 16.64
CA PRO A 32 -13.19 15.88 16.69
C PRO A 32 -13.25 14.35 16.64
N GLN A 33 -12.70 13.76 15.58
CA GLN A 33 -12.62 12.31 15.45
C GLN A 33 -11.71 11.76 16.55
N ARG A 34 -12.20 10.78 17.31
CA ARG A 34 -11.33 10.02 18.23
C ARG A 34 -10.14 9.47 17.43
N PRO A 35 -8.92 9.47 18.02
CA PRO A 35 -7.81 8.81 17.38
C PRO A 35 -8.19 7.36 17.11
N ALA A 36 -8.03 6.92 15.86
CA ALA A 36 -8.26 5.52 15.51
C ALA A 36 -7.31 4.64 16.33
N LEU A 37 -7.85 3.57 16.93
CA LEU A 37 -7.05 2.56 17.61
C LEU A 37 -5.98 2.03 16.64
N LYS A 38 -4.78 1.80 17.16
CA LYS A 38 -3.67 1.21 16.40
C LYS A 38 -3.42 -0.21 16.87
N ALA A 39 -3.03 -1.07 15.94
CA ALA A 39 -2.69 -2.44 16.22
C ALA A 39 -1.36 -2.48 16.98
N VAL A 40 -1.28 -3.29 18.03
CA VAL A 40 -0.14 -3.39 18.93
C VAL A 40 0.39 -4.82 18.88
N ILE A 41 1.71 -4.94 18.69
CA ILE A 41 2.41 -6.22 18.79
C ILE A 41 2.70 -6.47 20.28
N SER A 42 2.39 -7.66 20.77
CA SER A 42 2.71 -8.05 22.15
C SER A 42 4.22 -8.06 22.39
N ALA A 43 4.64 -7.93 23.65
CA ALA A 43 6.07 -7.86 24.01
C ALA A 43 6.87 -9.12 23.64
N ASP A 44 6.20 -10.29 23.58
CA ASP A 44 6.77 -11.55 23.12
C ASP A 44 6.68 -11.74 21.60
N TYR A 45 6.16 -10.75 20.87
CA TYR A 45 5.94 -10.74 19.43
C TYR A 45 5.01 -11.85 18.91
N THR A 46 4.27 -12.55 19.77
CA THR A 46 3.43 -13.69 19.35
C THR A 46 1.99 -13.28 19.03
N LYS A 47 1.55 -12.07 19.41
CA LYS A 47 0.17 -11.60 19.24
C LYS A 47 0.11 -10.21 18.63
N LEU A 48 -0.94 -9.99 17.85
CA LEU A 48 -1.38 -8.66 17.44
C LEU A 48 -2.73 -8.36 18.07
N THR A 49 -2.85 -7.21 18.73
CA THR A 49 -4.12 -6.76 19.29
C THR A 49 -4.56 -5.41 18.72
N LEU A 50 -5.85 -5.13 18.77
CA LEU A 50 -6.44 -3.82 18.49
C LEU A 50 -7.40 -3.50 19.63
N GLY A 51 -6.97 -2.64 20.56
CA GLY A 51 -7.62 -2.54 21.86
C GLY A 51 -7.54 -3.88 22.61
N GLU A 52 -8.69 -4.39 23.05
CA GLU A 52 -8.80 -5.68 23.75
C GLU A 52 -8.93 -6.88 22.80
N GLN A 53 -9.16 -6.64 21.51
CA GLN A 53 -9.35 -7.70 20.53
C GLN A 53 -8.00 -8.27 20.09
N VAL A 54 -7.85 -9.59 20.15
CA VAL A 54 -6.71 -10.31 19.54
C VAL A 54 -7.03 -10.57 18.06
N LEU A 55 -6.20 -10.03 17.17
CA LEU A 55 -6.32 -10.17 15.72
C LEU A 55 -5.50 -11.34 15.17
N LEU A 56 -4.29 -11.52 15.70
CA LEU A 56 -3.35 -12.58 15.33
C LEU A 56 -2.73 -13.23 16.56
N GLU A 57 -2.45 -14.53 16.45
CA GLU A 57 -1.71 -15.31 17.44
C GLU A 57 -0.87 -16.40 16.74
N ALA A 58 0.44 -16.40 17.00
CA ALA A 58 1.44 -17.22 16.33
C ALA A 58 1.04 -18.70 16.15
N GLY A 59 0.69 -19.36 17.25
CA GLY A 59 0.31 -20.77 17.25
C GLY A 59 -0.99 -21.09 16.51
N LYS A 60 -1.90 -20.11 16.38
CA LYS A 60 -3.18 -20.29 15.69
C LYS A 60 -3.09 -19.97 14.20
N ASP A 61 -2.26 -19.00 13.84
CA ASP A 61 -2.23 -18.41 12.49
C ASP A 61 -1.06 -18.89 11.62
N GLY A 62 -0.18 -19.70 12.20
CA GLY A 62 0.93 -20.34 11.50
C GLY A 62 2.02 -19.34 11.13
N PHE A 63 2.58 -18.70 12.15
CA PHE A 63 3.79 -17.88 12.12
C PHE A 63 4.52 -18.02 13.46
N LEU A 64 5.80 -17.67 13.55
CA LEU A 64 6.60 -17.74 14.78
C LEU A 64 6.53 -16.45 15.61
N SER A 65 6.69 -15.31 14.95
CA SER A 65 6.65 -13.98 15.57
C SER A 65 6.14 -12.93 14.58
N ILE A 66 5.71 -11.77 15.07
CA ILE A 66 5.32 -10.62 14.23
C ILE A 66 6.51 -9.70 14.06
N HIS A 67 6.89 -9.42 12.81
CA HIS A 67 7.98 -8.51 12.48
C HIS A 67 7.50 -7.07 12.32
N GLN A 68 6.39 -6.88 11.62
CA GLN A 68 6.00 -5.53 11.21
C GLN A 68 4.50 -5.38 11.01
N VAL A 69 4.00 -4.19 11.33
CA VAL A 69 2.68 -3.70 10.94
C VAL A 69 2.89 -2.47 10.06
N ARG A 70 2.30 -2.44 8.85
CA ARG A 70 2.38 -1.32 7.90
C ARG A 70 0.97 -0.86 7.54
N TYR A 71 0.60 0.37 7.89
CA TYR A 71 -0.69 0.95 7.51
C TYR A 71 -0.70 1.39 6.04
N SER A 72 -1.84 1.27 5.38
CA SER A 72 -2.06 1.85 4.04
C SER A 72 -1.91 3.38 4.10
N PRO A 73 -1.64 4.06 2.97
CA PRO A 73 -1.55 5.52 2.94
C PRO A 73 -2.80 6.23 3.48
N ALA A 74 -3.99 5.69 3.18
CA ALA A 74 -5.27 6.22 3.65
C ALA A 74 -5.64 5.74 5.07
N GLN A 75 -4.85 4.85 5.67
CA GLN A 75 -5.07 4.22 6.98
C GLN A 75 -6.42 3.49 7.11
N ASP A 76 -6.97 3.04 5.99
CA ASP A 76 -8.18 2.21 5.89
C ASP A 76 -7.88 0.70 5.98
N TYR A 77 -6.61 0.32 5.81
CA TYR A 77 -6.10 -1.05 5.96
C TYR A 77 -4.75 -1.06 6.67
N PHE A 78 -4.35 -2.23 7.15
CA PHE A 78 -2.97 -2.50 7.52
C PHE A 78 -2.53 -3.91 7.15
N LEU A 79 -1.25 -4.00 6.81
CA LEU A 79 -0.50 -5.20 6.49
C LEU A 79 0.23 -5.64 7.75
N VAL A 80 0.28 -6.95 8.00
CA VAL A 80 1.09 -7.58 9.04
C VAL A 80 2.02 -8.59 8.40
N ILE A 81 3.31 -8.50 8.73
CA ILE A 81 4.35 -9.44 8.29
C ILE A 81 4.79 -10.25 9.51
N GLY A 82 4.65 -11.57 9.45
CA GLY A 82 5.11 -12.49 10.49
C GLY A 82 6.26 -13.37 10.02
N CYS A 83 7.20 -13.70 10.92
CA CYS A 83 8.21 -14.72 10.70
C CYS A 83 7.51 -16.04 10.37
N GLY A 84 7.82 -16.62 9.20
CA GLY A 84 7.37 -17.96 8.85
C GLY A 84 8.17 -19.03 9.59
N TYR A 85 8.47 -20.15 8.92
CA TYR A 85 9.27 -21.22 9.53
C TYR A 85 10.76 -20.86 9.61
N GLU A 86 11.25 -20.17 8.59
CA GLU A 86 12.58 -19.58 8.52
C GLU A 86 12.33 -18.06 8.46
N CYS A 87 12.94 -17.23 9.31
CA CYS A 87 12.59 -15.80 9.36
C CYS A 87 12.98 -14.96 8.13
N ASN A 88 13.46 -15.61 7.06
CA ASN A 88 13.59 -15.03 5.73
C ASN A 88 12.40 -15.34 4.80
N ASP A 89 11.55 -16.31 5.18
CA ASP A 89 10.38 -16.81 4.46
C ASP A 89 9.11 -16.37 5.20
N ASN A 90 8.77 -15.10 5.08
CA ASN A 90 7.76 -14.48 5.91
C ASN A 90 6.35 -14.66 5.36
N VAL A 91 5.36 -14.61 6.25
CA VAL A 91 3.94 -14.70 5.91
C VAL A 91 3.26 -13.33 6.06
N GLY A 92 2.25 -13.10 5.23
CA GLY A 92 1.56 -11.82 5.15
C GLY A 92 0.07 -11.93 5.45
N PHE A 93 -0.42 -11.01 6.29
CA PHE A 93 -1.83 -10.84 6.61
C PHE A 93 -2.30 -9.43 6.30
N LEU A 94 -3.55 -9.29 5.90
CA LEU A 94 -4.21 -8.02 5.61
C LEU A 94 -5.45 -7.88 6.49
N PHE A 95 -5.68 -6.67 6.98
CA PHE A 95 -6.83 -6.29 7.79
C PHE A 95 -7.38 -4.94 7.33
N ALA A 96 -8.69 -4.74 7.48
CA ALA A 96 -9.25 -3.40 7.54
C ALA A 96 -8.76 -2.68 8.81
N ALA A 97 -8.78 -1.35 8.82
CA ALA A 97 -8.26 -0.54 9.92
C ALA A 97 -8.93 -0.80 11.27
N ASP A 98 -10.18 -1.29 11.27
CA ASP A 98 -10.94 -1.70 12.44
C ASP A 98 -10.61 -3.12 12.92
N GLY A 99 -9.63 -3.80 12.31
CA GLY A 99 -9.21 -5.16 12.64
C GLY A 99 -10.10 -6.25 12.04
N SER A 100 -11.13 -5.89 11.28
CA SER A 100 -11.96 -6.85 10.55
C SER A 100 -11.29 -7.31 9.24
N GLY A 101 -11.92 -8.27 8.55
CA GLY A 101 -11.50 -8.67 7.20
C GLY A 101 -10.14 -9.38 7.13
N LYS A 102 -9.72 -10.04 8.22
CA LYS A 102 -8.48 -10.84 8.28
C LYS A 102 -8.33 -11.72 7.04
N ARG A 103 -7.25 -11.50 6.28
CA ARG A 103 -6.90 -12.31 5.11
C ARG A 103 -5.41 -12.59 5.09
N LYS A 104 -5.02 -13.88 5.17
CA LYS A 104 -3.67 -14.30 4.83
C LYS A 104 -3.52 -14.27 3.32
N PHE A 105 -2.60 -13.46 2.79
CA PHE A 105 -2.38 -13.38 1.34
C PHE A 105 -1.19 -14.20 0.87
N THR A 106 -0.36 -14.71 1.77
CA THR A 106 0.65 -15.75 1.47
C THR A 106 0.05 -17.15 1.59
N ALA A 107 0.75 -18.15 1.07
CA ALA A 107 0.35 -19.56 1.11
C ALA A 107 1.55 -20.45 1.42
N ARG A 108 1.33 -21.76 1.61
CA ARG A 108 2.42 -22.71 1.93
C ARG A 108 3.53 -22.75 0.84
N TRP A 109 3.21 -22.38 -0.39
CA TRP A 109 4.11 -22.32 -1.55
C TRP A 109 4.63 -20.90 -1.86
N ASP A 110 4.27 -19.90 -1.05
CA ASP A 110 4.36 -18.48 -1.38
C ASP A 110 4.72 -17.65 -0.15
N PHE A 111 5.98 -17.22 -0.06
CA PHE A 111 6.50 -16.43 1.06
C PHE A 111 6.99 -15.05 0.62
N ILE A 112 7.08 -14.14 1.60
CA ILE A 112 7.68 -12.82 1.46
C ILE A 112 9.17 -12.95 1.80
N LEU A 113 10.05 -12.58 0.87
CA LEU A 113 11.48 -12.51 1.14
C LEU A 113 11.77 -11.39 2.15
N GLN A 114 12.30 -11.75 3.32
CA GLN A 114 12.53 -10.82 4.42
C GLN A 114 11.26 -9.99 4.69
N THR A 115 11.37 -8.69 4.90
CA THR A 115 10.22 -7.78 5.08
C THR A 115 9.89 -6.99 3.81
N ALA A 116 10.25 -7.49 2.62
CA ALA A 116 10.04 -6.81 1.34
C ALA A 116 8.56 -6.82 0.92
N ALA A 117 7.73 -6.04 1.63
CA ALA A 117 6.34 -5.79 1.30
C ALA A 117 5.97 -4.31 1.56
N GLU A 118 5.25 -3.70 0.63
CA GLU A 118 4.98 -2.27 0.61
C GLU A 118 3.63 -1.94 -0.01
N TRP A 119 3.07 -0.80 0.39
CA TRP A 119 1.81 -0.31 -0.15
C TRP A 119 2.03 0.49 -1.43
N SER A 120 1.16 0.29 -2.43
CA SER A 120 1.04 1.24 -3.54
C SER A 120 0.65 2.62 -3.01
N ALA A 121 1.06 3.68 -3.73
CA ALA A 121 0.79 5.05 -3.33
C ALA A 121 -0.72 5.35 -3.18
N ASP A 122 -1.55 4.68 -3.98
CA ASP A 122 -3.01 4.81 -3.95
C ASP A 122 -3.71 3.82 -2.99
N GLY A 123 -2.94 3.00 -2.27
CA GLY A 123 -3.45 2.01 -1.31
C GLY A 123 -4.24 0.85 -1.93
N LYS A 124 -4.32 0.73 -3.26
CA LYS A 124 -5.09 -0.34 -3.93
C LYS A 124 -4.37 -1.67 -4.01
N TYR A 125 -3.05 -1.68 -3.82
CA TYR A 125 -2.23 -2.87 -3.89
C TYR A 125 -1.26 -2.96 -2.71
N VAL A 126 -0.98 -4.19 -2.29
CA VAL A 126 0.28 -4.52 -1.62
C VAL A 126 1.22 -5.12 -2.66
N TYR A 127 2.42 -4.58 -2.78
CA TYR A 127 3.53 -5.24 -3.47
C TYR A 127 4.34 -6.04 -2.45
N TYR A 128 4.74 -7.26 -2.78
CA TYR A 128 5.72 -8.01 -2.00
C TYR A 128 6.66 -8.79 -2.90
N TYR A 129 7.88 -9.03 -2.42
CA TYR A 129 8.82 -9.87 -3.13
C TYR A 129 8.57 -11.33 -2.77
N ARG A 130 8.00 -12.06 -3.73
CA ARG A 130 7.64 -13.46 -3.62
C ARG A 130 8.86 -14.37 -3.78
N ILE A 131 8.96 -15.36 -2.91
CA ILE A 131 9.84 -16.53 -3.06
C ILE A 131 9.04 -17.82 -2.92
N ASN A 132 9.57 -18.90 -3.49
CA ASN A 132 8.98 -20.23 -3.36
C ASN A 132 9.33 -20.85 -2.00
N SER A 133 8.40 -21.63 -1.47
CA SER A 133 8.69 -22.56 -0.38
C SER A 133 9.49 -23.76 -0.89
N SER A 134 10.43 -24.26 -0.10
CA SER A 134 11.09 -25.55 -0.34
C SER A 134 10.14 -26.75 -0.14
N GLY A 135 9.05 -26.56 0.61
CA GLY A 135 8.15 -27.62 1.07
C GLY A 135 6.79 -27.70 0.37
N ALA A 136 6.57 -26.94 -0.71
CA ALA A 136 5.36 -27.01 -1.52
C ALA A 136 5.56 -26.44 -2.93
N GLU A 137 5.04 -27.14 -3.93
CA GLU A 137 5.02 -26.67 -5.32
C GLU A 137 3.98 -25.55 -5.51
N ALA A 138 4.34 -24.56 -6.32
CA ALA A 138 3.43 -23.47 -6.67
C ALA A 138 2.35 -23.98 -7.65
N PRO A 139 1.05 -23.72 -7.39
CA PRO A 139 -0.01 -24.07 -8.32
C PRO A 139 0.20 -23.46 -9.71
N ALA A 140 -0.27 -24.15 -10.75
CA ALA A 140 -0.24 -23.65 -12.11
C ALA A 140 -0.97 -22.28 -12.21
N GLY A 141 -0.42 -21.37 -13.01
CA GLY A 141 -0.98 -20.03 -13.21
C GLY A 141 -0.67 -19.01 -12.12
N THR A 142 0.09 -19.39 -11.09
CA THR A 142 0.55 -18.44 -10.06
C THR A 142 1.71 -17.57 -10.57
N PRO A 143 1.86 -16.32 -10.08
CA PRO A 143 2.98 -15.47 -10.46
C PRO A 143 4.33 -16.10 -10.10
N ALA A 144 5.32 -15.96 -10.98
CA ALA A 144 6.69 -16.39 -10.72
C ALA A 144 7.31 -15.65 -9.50
N PRO A 145 8.38 -16.18 -8.89
CA PRO A 145 9.14 -15.45 -7.87
C PRO A 145 9.60 -14.07 -8.36
N GLY A 146 9.67 -13.11 -7.44
CA GLY A 146 9.91 -11.70 -7.73
C GLY A 146 8.80 -10.80 -7.19
N TRP A 147 8.74 -9.54 -7.64
CA TRP A 147 7.71 -8.62 -7.19
C TRP A 147 6.32 -9.05 -7.68
N VAL A 148 5.41 -9.27 -6.73
CA VAL A 148 4.00 -9.61 -6.95
C VAL A 148 3.14 -8.51 -6.34
N GLN A 149 2.05 -8.17 -7.01
CA GLN A 149 1.01 -7.29 -6.48
C GLN A 149 -0.20 -8.11 -6.01
N VAL A 150 -0.80 -7.69 -4.91
CA VAL A 150 -2.07 -8.20 -4.38
C VAL A 150 -3.07 -7.06 -4.39
N GLU A 151 -4.18 -7.20 -5.12
CA GLU A 151 -5.27 -6.24 -5.06
C GLU A 151 -5.99 -6.33 -3.72
N ILE A 152 -6.14 -5.21 -3.02
CA ILE A 152 -6.68 -5.18 -1.66
C ILE A 152 -8.10 -5.72 -1.59
N LYS A 153 -8.96 -5.31 -2.53
CA LYS A 153 -10.38 -5.71 -2.52
C LYS A 153 -10.58 -7.20 -2.84
N THR A 154 -9.95 -7.70 -3.90
CA THR A 154 -10.23 -9.06 -4.40
C THR A 154 -9.25 -10.10 -3.89
N GLY A 155 -8.02 -9.70 -3.51
CA GLY A 155 -6.93 -10.63 -3.19
C GLY A 155 -6.26 -11.21 -4.43
N THR A 156 -6.64 -10.77 -5.64
CA THR A 156 -6.05 -11.23 -6.90
C THR A 156 -4.58 -10.90 -6.94
N LYS A 157 -3.77 -11.88 -7.35
CA LYS A 157 -2.32 -11.75 -7.50
C LYS A 157 -1.92 -11.62 -8.97
N ALA A 158 -0.93 -10.78 -9.23
CA ALA A 158 -0.31 -10.66 -10.55
C ALA A 158 1.16 -10.28 -10.40
N PRO A 159 2.01 -10.48 -11.42
CA PRO A 159 3.33 -9.85 -11.48
C PRO A 159 3.19 -8.34 -11.27
N ALA A 160 4.08 -7.73 -10.49
CA ALA A 160 4.00 -6.31 -10.15
C ALA A 160 4.58 -5.41 -11.26
N ALA A 161 4.15 -5.61 -12.50
CA ALA A 161 4.56 -4.78 -13.65
C ALA A 161 4.17 -3.31 -13.47
N THR A 162 3.18 -3.04 -12.62
CA THR A 162 2.67 -1.72 -12.25
C THR A 162 3.33 -1.14 -10.99
N ARG A 163 4.33 -1.81 -10.41
CA ARG A 163 5.02 -1.31 -9.22
C ARG A 163 5.76 -0.03 -9.56
N VAL A 164 5.31 1.06 -8.94
CA VAL A 164 5.93 2.40 -9.02
C VAL A 164 6.40 2.79 -7.63
N LEU A 165 7.70 3.09 -7.53
CA LEU A 165 8.28 3.55 -6.27
C LEU A 165 7.80 4.98 -5.94
N LYS A 166 7.58 5.23 -4.66
CA LYS A 166 7.09 6.48 -4.09
C LYS A 166 8.26 7.45 -3.91
N PRO A 167 8.28 8.62 -4.58
CA PRO A 167 9.39 9.58 -4.43
C PRO A 167 9.57 10.12 -3.00
N ALA A 168 8.50 10.10 -2.19
CA ALA A 168 8.52 10.56 -0.80
C ALA A 168 8.96 9.48 0.21
N ALA A 169 9.11 8.22 -0.23
CA ALA A 169 9.56 7.13 0.64
C ALA A 169 11.09 6.99 0.63
N THR A 170 11.60 6.29 1.63
CA THR A 170 13.01 5.86 1.68
C THR A 170 13.09 4.36 1.44
N TYR A 171 14.13 3.95 0.72
CA TYR A 171 14.34 2.58 0.28
C TYR A 171 15.67 2.05 0.78
N ARG A 172 15.72 0.73 0.95
CA ARG A 172 16.95 -0.02 1.17
C ARG A 172 17.23 -0.96 0.01
N VAL A 173 18.50 -1.30 -0.15
CA VAL A 173 18.93 -2.42 -0.97
C VAL A 173 18.47 -3.71 -0.31
N PHE A 174 17.96 -4.63 -1.12
CA PHE A 174 17.61 -5.98 -0.69
C PHE A 174 17.87 -6.96 -1.84
N ASN A 175 17.86 -8.25 -1.50
CA ASN A 175 18.08 -9.33 -2.48
C ASN A 175 19.41 -9.20 -3.25
N VAL A 176 20.45 -8.75 -2.53
CA VAL A 176 21.85 -8.74 -2.96
C VAL A 176 22.62 -9.60 -1.95
N ALA A 177 23.53 -10.45 -2.42
CA ALA A 177 24.34 -11.29 -1.54
C ALA A 177 25.18 -10.41 -0.59
N SER A 178 25.45 -10.87 0.63
CA SER A 178 26.12 -10.06 1.65
C SER A 178 27.57 -9.67 1.30
N ASP A 179 28.19 -10.42 0.40
CA ASP A 179 29.53 -10.22 -0.14
C ASP A 179 29.53 -9.53 -1.52
N ASP A 180 28.35 -9.10 -2.00
CA ASP A 180 28.17 -8.42 -3.28
C ASP A 180 27.68 -6.96 -3.09
N VAL A 181 27.62 -6.23 -4.20
CA VAL A 181 27.21 -4.83 -4.26
C VAL A 181 26.18 -4.60 -5.35
N LEU A 182 25.28 -3.64 -5.11
CA LEU A 182 24.36 -3.17 -6.13
C LEU A 182 24.99 -2.04 -6.93
N ASN A 183 25.11 -2.24 -8.25
CA ASN A 183 25.63 -1.21 -9.15
C ASN A 183 24.63 -0.06 -9.36
N VAL A 184 25.07 1.17 -9.11
CA VAL A 184 24.42 2.41 -9.55
C VAL A 184 24.97 2.77 -10.92
N ARG A 185 24.10 3.00 -11.90
CA ARG A 185 24.48 3.24 -13.31
C ARG A 185 24.32 4.72 -13.66
N VAL A 186 25.11 5.22 -14.62
CA VAL A 186 24.97 6.61 -15.11
C VAL A 186 23.68 6.84 -15.90
N ALA A 187 23.09 5.78 -16.45
CA ALA A 187 21.83 5.78 -17.19
C ALA A 187 21.06 4.48 -16.92
N ALA A 188 19.77 4.45 -17.26
CA ALA A 188 18.96 3.23 -17.15
C ALA A 188 19.52 2.11 -18.04
N GLY A 189 19.74 0.92 -17.46
CA GLY A 189 20.11 -0.28 -18.18
C GLY A 189 21.39 -0.96 -17.66
N ALA A 190 21.44 -2.29 -17.77
CA ALA A 190 22.56 -3.08 -17.26
C ALA A 190 23.87 -2.89 -18.04
N ALA A 191 23.81 -2.36 -19.27
CA ALA A 191 24.97 -2.06 -20.10
C ALA A 191 25.54 -0.65 -19.87
N ALA A 192 24.83 0.22 -19.15
CA ALA A 192 25.32 1.58 -18.88
C ALA A 192 26.56 1.54 -17.97
N PRO A 193 27.49 2.52 -18.09
CA PRO A 193 28.61 2.64 -17.16
C PRO A 193 28.17 2.69 -15.69
N ILE A 194 29.00 2.13 -14.81
CA ILE A 194 28.79 2.17 -13.36
C ILE A 194 29.19 3.57 -12.85
N ALA A 195 28.26 4.26 -12.21
CA ALA A 195 28.48 5.54 -11.52
C ALA A 195 29.02 5.34 -10.10
N GLY A 196 28.66 4.22 -9.46
CA GLY A 196 29.07 3.85 -8.12
C GLY A 196 28.40 2.54 -7.68
N THR A 197 28.59 2.17 -6.43
CA THR A 197 27.99 0.95 -5.87
C THR A 197 27.34 1.23 -4.52
N LEU A 198 26.36 0.41 -4.16
CA LEU A 198 25.75 0.37 -2.83
C LEU A 198 26.02 -1.00 -2.20
N PRO A 199 26.39 -1.07 -0.90
CA PRO A 199 26.47 -2.35 -0.20
C PRO A 199 25.09 -3.01 -0.12
N ALA A 200 25.06 -4.34 0.04
CA ALA A 200 23.83 -5.12 0.17
C ALA A 200 22.89 -4.66 1.30
N THR A 201 23.43 -3.97 2.31
CA THR A 201 22.71 -3.43 3.47
C THR A 201 22.44 -1.93 3.38
N ALA A 202 22.68 -1.29 2.23
CA ALA A 202 22.48 0.16 2.09
C ALA A 202 21.02 0.53 2.36
N ALA A 203 20.82 1.49 3.27
CA ALA A 203 19.55 2.07 3.66
C ALA A 203 19.64 3.60 3.55
N GLY A 204 18.54 4.29 3.26
CA GLY A 204 18.52 5.73 3.01
C GLY A 204 18.45 6.10 1.53
N VAL A 205 18.17 5.15 0.63
CA VAL A 205 18.10 5.40 -0.82
C VAL A 205 16.82 6.17 -1.14
N ARG A 206 16.97 7.33 -1.79
CA ARG A 206 15.83 8.15 -2.22
C ARG A 206 15.60 7.98 -3.72
N VAL A 207 14.36 7.73 -4.11
CA VAL A 207 13.96 7.74 -5.53
C VAL A 207 13.63 9.18 -5.93
N THR A 208 14.28 9.70 -6.95
CA THR A 208 14.20 11.13 -7.30
C THR A 208 13.32 11.42 -8.53
N GLY A 209 12.72 10.39 -9.13
CA GLY A 209 11.93 10.54 -10.34
C GLY A 209 11.28 9.24 -10.80
N THR A 210 10.57 9.33 -11.93
CA THR A 210 9.84 8.20 -12.52
C THR A 210 10.81 7.16 -13.08
N GLY A 211 10.44 5.88 -12.93
CA GLY A 211 11.19 4.78 -13.53
C GLY A 211 11.00 4.68 -15.04
N VAL A 212 11.99 4.11 -15.73
CA VAL A 212 11.94 3.82 -17.17
C VAL A 212 12.30 2.37 -17.43
N THR A 213 11.69 1.77 -18.44
CA THR A 213 11.98 0.37 -18.82
C THR A 213 13.19 0.32 -19.74
N ALA A 214 14.22 -0.42 -19.34
CA ALA A 214 15.41 -0.69 -20.14
C ALA A 214 15.85 -2.15 -19.94
N GLY A 215 15.97 -2.91 -21.04
CA GLY A 215 16.34 -4.33 -21.00
C GLY A 215 15.34 -5.21 -20.24
N GLY A 216 14.04 -4.89 -20.32
CA GLY A 216 12.98 -5.65 -19.65
C GLY A 216 12.85 -5.42 -18.14
N SER A 217 13.65 -4.52 -17.56
CA SER A 217 13.55 -4.12 -16.15
C SER A 217 13.23 -2.63 -16.03
N VAL A 218 12.58 -2.25 -14.94
CA VAL A 218 12.34 -0.84 -14.60
C VAL A 218 13.53 -0.32 -13.81
N TRP A 219 14.13 0.76 -14.30
CA TRP A 219 15.22 1.48 -13.67
C TRP A 219 14.69 2.79 -13.12
N VAL A 220 15.05 3.12 -11.89
CA VAL A 220 14.64 4.35 -11.22
C VAL A 220 15.86 5.24 -10.97
N PRO A 221 15.73 6.58 -11.12
CA PRO A 221 16.76 7.50 -10.72
C PRO A 221 16.76 7.62 -9.19
N ILE A 222 17.94 7.59 -8.59
CA ILE A 222 18.13 7.59 -7.14
C ILE A 222 19.15 8.64 -6.69
N ARG A 223 19.08 8.97 -5.40
CA ARG A 223 20.14 9.64 -4.64
C ARG A 223 20.46 8.87 -3.36
N TYR A 224 21.75 8.72 -3.07
CA TYR A 224 22.29 8.11 -1.86
C TYR A 224 23.52 8.90 -1.38
N GLY A 225 23.32 9.77 -0.39
CA GLY A 225 24.33 10.80 -0.05
C GLY A 225 24.61 11.70 -1.27
N GLU A 226 25.87 11.74 -1.69
CA GLU A 226 26.31 12.46 -2.90
C GLU A 226 26.24 11.61 -4.19
N LEU A 227 26.01 10.29 -4.08
CA LEU A 227 25.87 9.42 -5.24
C LEU A 227 24.49 9.60 -5.87
N ALA A 228 24.47 9.85 -7.18
CA ALA A 228 23.25 9.89 -7.99
C ALA A 228 23.41 9.00 -9.23
N GLY A 229 22.31 8.40 -9.68
CA GLY A 229 22.31 7.56 -10.87
C GLY A 229 21.04 6.71 -10.97
N TRP A 230 21.13 5.58 -11.64
CA TRP A 230 20.02 4.68 -11.93
C TRP A 230 20.24 3.30 -11.32
N ILE A 231 19.19 2.76 -10.68
CA ILE A 231 19.17 1.41 -10.12
C ILE A 231 17.98 0.64 -10.69
N ASN A 232 18.14 -0.66 -10.89
CA ASN A 232 17.01 -1.55 -11.16
C ASN A 232 16.13 -1.66 -9.91
N GLN A 233 14.86 -1.25 -10.00
CA GLN A 233 13.96 -1.18 -8.85
C GLN A 233 13.70 -2.55 -8.17
N ASN A 234 14.01 -3.65 -8.86
CA ASN A 234 13.86 -5.00 -8.31
C ASN A 234 14.76 -5.26 -7.10
N PHE A 235 15.80 -4.46 -6.88
CA PHE A 235 16.71 -4.53 -5.73
C PHE A 235 16.44 -3.46 -4.66
N LEU A 236 15.34 -2.71 -4.77
CA LEU A 236 14.90 -1.76 -3.77
C LEU A 236 13.58 -2.19 -3.13
N CYS A 237 13.49 -2.12 -1.81
CA CYS A 237 12.25 -2.26 -1.06
C CYS A 237 12.11 -1.13 -0.05
N GLU A 238 10.87 -0.72 0.23
CA GLU A 238 10.59 0.35 1.19
C GLU A 238 11.03 -0.06 2.60
N GLU A 239 11.69 0.87 3.29
CA GLU A 239 12.13 0.76 4.68
C GLU A 239 10.96 0.56 5.64
#